data_AF-A0AAW1IZ52-F1
#
_entry.id   AF-A0AAW1IZ52-F1
#
_cell.length_a   1.000
_cell.length_b   1.000
_cell.length_c   1.000
_cell.angle_alpha   90.00
_cell.angle_beta   90.00
_cell.angle_gamma   90.00
#
_symmetry.space_group_name_H-M   'P 1'
#
loop_
_entity.id
_entity.type
_entity.pdbx_description
1 polymer ?
#
loop_
_entity_poly.entity_id
_entity_poly.type
_entity_poly.pdbx_seq_one_letter_code
_entity_poly.pdbx_strand_id
1 'polypeptide(L)'
;MMSKKQWFVLLCLLIIYILLGGWFFYTVETKEESRKREIAREEIRYIEELMHKHYTATPEDTMEEIFERLGEYCGKPMRSNVTDAEDPPKWDYYHSVFFVITVVTTVGYGNLAPTTSMGRIFMIFYALIGVPVNTIVMVTLGDFFGKSFVKLYRRWKTAKMAYDTTKLNLIAQIVLYLVPGIIFFIFLPAVIIMVFEGWDYVLAVYYAFVTITTIGFGDYVAGT
;
A
#
# COMPACT_ATOMS: atom_id res chain seq x y z
N MET A 1 -8.79 35.25 1.22
CA MET A 1 -7.41 34.94 1.67
C MET A 1 -7.42 34.76 3.19
N MET A 2 -6.79 33.70 3.71
CA MET A 2 -6.74 33.47 5.16
C MET A 2 -5.88 34.52 5.86
N SER A 3 -6.26 34.92 7.07
CA SER A 3 -5.44 35.79 7.92
C SER A 3 -4.17 35.07 8.38
N LYS A 4 -3.08 35.82 8.59
CA LYS A 4 -1.82 35.29 9.17
C LYS A 4 -2.05 34.52 10.47
N LYS A 5 -3.02 34.96 11.30
CA LYS A 5 -3.41 34.29 12.53
C LYS A 5 -4.07 32.93 12.26
N GLN A 6 -4.94 32.85 11.27
CA GLN A 6 -5.61 31.60 10.89
C GLN A 6 -4.62 30.59 10.30
N TRP A 7 -3.70 31.06 9.46
CA TRP A 7 -2.63 30.23 8.92
C TRP A 7 -1.73 29.66 10.03
N PHE A 8 -1.33 30.50 10.99
CA PHE A 8 -0.52 30.05 12.13
C PHE A 8 -1.24 29.02 12.99
N VAL A 9 -2.53 29.23 13.30
CA VAL A 9 -3.34 28.25 14.05
C VAL A 9 -3.43 26.92 13.30
N LEU A 10 -3.66 26.94 11.98
CA LEU A 10 -3.70 25.72 11.18
C LEU A 10 -2.36 24.97 11.18
N LEU A 11 -1.24 25.70 11.10
CA LEU A 11 0.09 25.11 11.20
C LEU A 11 0.31 24.43 12.55
N CYS A 12 -0.04 25.11 13.65
CA CYS A 12 0.05 24.54 15.00
C CYS A 12 -0.82 23.28 15.13
N LEU A 13 -2.05 23.30 14.62
CA LEU A 13 -2.93 22.13 14.64
C LEU A 13 -2.36 20.97 13.84
N LEU A 14 -1.77 21.22 12.66
CA LEU A 14 -1.11 20.19 11.86
C LEU A 14 0.10 19.58 12.59
N ILE A 15 0.93 20.41 13.22
CA ILE A 15 2.08 19.94 14.02
C ILE A 15 1.60 19.06 15.17
N ILE A 16 0.59 19.50 15.92
CA ILE A 16 0.01 18.70 17.02
C ILE A 16 -0.54 17.38 16.49
N TYR A 17 -1.25 17.39 15.37
CA TYR A 17 -1.78 16.16 14.75
C TYR A 17 -0.67 15.17 14.36
N ILE A 18 0.41 15.65 13.73
CA ILE A 18 1.57 14.82 13.37
C ILE A 18 2.25 14.25 14.61
N LEU A 19 2.45 15.07 15.65
CA LEU A 19 3.08 14.64 16.90
C LEU A 19 2.24 13.59 17.64
N LEU A 20 0.91 13.76 17.69
CA LEU A 20 -0.01 12.78 18.27
C LEU A 20 0.01 11.47 17.49
N GLY A 21 -0.03 11.54 16.15
CA GLY A 21 0.09 10.35 15.30
C GLY A 21 1.43 9.62 15.50
N GLY A 22 2.54 10.37 15.52
CA GLY A 22 3.87 9.82 15.76
C GLY A 22 4.01 9.17 17.14
N TRP A 23 3.44 9.79 18.17
CA TRP A 23 3.40 9.19 19.51
C TRP A 23 2.60 7.88 19.54
N PHE A 24 1.42 7.85 18.91
CA PHE A 24 0.61 6.64 18.82
C PHE A 24 1.37 5.49 18.15
N PHE A 25 1.91 5.71 16.95
CA PHE A 25 2.68 4.68 16.24
C PHE A 25 3.93 4.25 16.99
N TYR A 26 4.67 5.18 17.62
CA TYR A 26 5.81 4.83 18.47
C TYR A 26 5.41 3.86 19.60
N THR A 27 4.30 4.13 20.29
CA THR A 27 3.89 3.26 21.41
C THR A 27 3.40 1.88 20.98
N VAL A 28 2.75 1.80 19.82
CA VAL A 28 2.16 0.55 19.29
C VAL A 28 3.22 -0.28 18.58
N GLU A 29 3.96 0.31 17.63
CA GLU A 29 4.87 -0.41 16.74
C GLU A 29 6.23 -0.72 17.40
N THR A 30 6.76 0.14 18.29
CA THR A 30 8.08 -0.11 18.89
C THR A 30 8.11 -1.39 19.75
N LYS A 31 6.98 -1.78 20.34
CA LYS A 31 6.88 -3.03 21.09
C LYS A 31 7.00 -4.24 20.17
N GLU A 32 6.24 -4.26 19.08
CA GLU A 32 6.27 -5.34 18.10
C GLU A 32 7.60 -5.38 17.34
N GLU A 33 8.16 -4.23 17.00
CA GLU A 33 9.49 -4.13 16.38
C GLU A 33 10.57 -4.72 17.31
N SER A 34 10.54 -4.36 18.59
CA SER A 34 11.51 -4.88 19.57
C SER A 34 11.41 -6.39 19.70
N ARG A 35 10.19 -6.93 19.75
CA ARG A 35 9.92 -8.38 19.78
C ARG A 35 10.45 -9.08 18.53
N LYS A 36 10.18 -8.54 17.34
CA LYS A 36 10.69 -9.10 16.06
C LYS A 36 12.22 -9.07 16.01
N ARG A 37 12.84 -7.98 16.48
CA ARG A 37 14.31 -7.87 16.55
C ARG A 37 14.92 -8.83 17.55
N GLU A 38 14.25 -9.09 18.67
CA GLU A 38 14.70 -10.06 19.66
C GLU A 38 14.67 -11.49 19.10
N ILE A 39 13.57 -11.88 18.47
CA ILE A 39 13.44 -13.18 17.77
C ILE A 39 14.54 -13.32 16.72
N ALA A 40 14.71 -12.33 15.84
CA ALA A 40 15.75 -12.38 14.81
C ALA A 40 17.18 -12.50 15.40
N ARG A 41 17.45 -11.86 16.55
CA ARG A 41 18.75 -12.00 17.25
C ARG A 41 18.91 -13.36 17.91
N GLU A 42 17.84 -13.96 18.43
CA GLU A 42 17.88 -15.31 18.98
C GLU A 42 18.15 -16.33 17.88
N GLU A 43 17.50 -16.18 16.72
CA GLU A 43 17.73 -17.05 15.58
C GLU A 43 19.18 -16.93 15.05
N ILE A 44 19.72 -15.71 14.94
CA ILE A 44 21.13 -15.50 14.54
C ILE A 44 22.08 -16.17 15.55
N ARG A 45 21.85 -15.99 16.85
CA ARG A 45 22.69 -16.62 17.88
C ARG A 45 22.62 -18.14 17.83
N TYR A 46 21.43 -18.70 17.61
CA TYR A 46 21.26 -20.15 17.43
C TYR A 46 22.03 -20.68 16.22
N ILE A 47 22.01 -19.94 15.09
CA ILE A 47 22.81 -20.27 13.91
C ILE A 47 24.30 -20.20 14.21
N GLU A 48 24.78 -19.16 14.90
CA GLU A 48 26.19 -19.03 15.29
C GLU A 48 26.64 -20.18 16.19
N GLU A 49 25.83 -20.58 17.17
CA GLU A 49 26.11 -21.74 18.04
C GLU A 49 26.16 -23.05 17.24
N LEU A 50 25.22 -23.25 16.32
CA LEU A 50 25.20 -24.40 15.41
C LEU A 50 26.43 -24.45 14.53
N MET A 51 26.83 -23.31 13.94
CA MET A 51 28.05 -23.19 13.16
C MET A 51 29.26 -23.52 14.01
N HIS A 52 29.44 -22.90 15.18
CA HIS A 52 30.59 -23.18 16.04
C HIS A 52 30.67 -24.64 16.51
N LYS A 53 29.53 -25.31 16.70
CA LYS A 53 29.47 -26.69 17.18
C LYS A 53 29.72 -27.72 16.07
N HIS A 54 29.29 -27.46 14.83
CA HIS A 54 29.35 -28.43 13.73
C HIS A 54 30.34 -28.04 12.63
N TYR A 55 30.91 -26.83 12.66
CA TYR A 55 31.93 -26.40 11.72
C TYR A 55 33.31 -26.94 12.13
N THR A 56 33.60 -28.15 11.71
CA THR A 56 34.99 -28.60 11.50
C THR A 56 35.33 -28.32 10.05
N ALA A 57 36.31 -27.46 9.79
CA ALA A 57 36.76 -27.16 8.44
C ALA A 57 37.30 -28.43 7.75
N THR A 58 36.45 -29.07 6.93
CA THR A 58 36.83 -30.12 5.98
C THR A 58 36.33 -29.76 4.58
N PRO A 59 37.08 -30.09 3.52
CA PRO A 59 37.04 -29.27 2.30
C PRO A 59 35.82 -29.48 1.38
N GLU A 60 35.15 -30.63 1.37
CA GLU A 60 34.28 -30.98 0.23
C GLU A 60 32.86 -31.49 0.59
N ASP A 61 32.61 -32.14 1.74
CA ASP A 61 31.29 -32.74 2.00
C ASP A 61 30.30 -31.84 2.78
N THR A 62 30.75 -30.77 3.44
CA THR A 62 29.93 -29.96 4.36
C THR A 62 29.15 -28.81 3.71
N MET A 63 29.52 -28.39 2.50
CA MET A 63 28.87 -27.25 1.84
C MET A 63 27.42 -27.58 1.44
N GLU A 64 27.15 -28.84 1.10
CA GLU A 64 25.84 -29.31 0.68
C GLU A 64 24.84 -29.37 1.84
N GLU A 65 25.28 -29.83 3.01
CA GLU A 65 24.47 -29.85 4.23
C GLU A 65 24.17 -28.42 4.74
N ILE A 66 25.14 -27.51 4.62
CA ILE A 66 24.95 -26.10 4.97
C ILE A 66 23.90 -25.44 4.06
N PHE A 67 23.95 -25.68 2.76
CA PHE A 67 22.96 -25.14 1.82
C PHE A 67 21.56 -25.75 1.97
N GLU A 68 21.47 -27.03 2.34
CA GLU A 68 20.16 -27.66 2.61
C GLU A 68 19.49 -27.04 3.83
N ARG A 69 20.25 -26.87 4.92
CA ARG A 69 19.73 -26.31 6.18
C ARG A 69 19.50 -24.80 6.14
N LEU A 70 20.36 -24.04 5.45
CA LEU A 70 20.09 -22.64 5.13
C LEU A 70 18.85 -22.53 4.23
N GLY A 71 18.62 -23.52 3.37
CA GLY A 71 17.45 -23.57 2.52
C GLY A 71 16.15 -23.72 3.31
N GLU A 72 16.15 -24.61 4.29
CA GLU A 72 15.03 -24.82 5.21
C GLU A 72 14.76 -23.57 6.06
N TYR A 73 15.80 -22.92 6.56
CA TYR A 73 15.70 -21.71 7.38
C TYR A 73 15.24 -20.46 6.62
N CYS A 74 15.79 -20.22 5.43
CA CYS A 74 15.36 -19.11 4.57
C CYS A 74 13.98 -19.35 3.93
N GLY A 75 13.37 -20.52 4.17
CA GLY A 75 12.13 -20.95 3.50
C GLY A 75 12.27 -21.08 1.99
N LYS A 76 13.52 -21.17 1.49
CA LYS A 76 13.87 -21.19 0.08
C LYS A 76 15.14 -22.03 -0.09
N PRO A 77 15.14 -23.08 -0.93
CA PRO A 77 16.31 -23.94 -1.09
C PRO A 77 17.54 -23.10 -1.49
N MET A 78 18.60 -23.16 -0.70
CA MET A 78 19.86 -22.44 -0.97
C MET A 78 20.82 -23.24 -1.85
N ARG A 79 20.41 -24.44 -2.28
CA ARG A 79 21.12 -25.22 -3.28
C ARG A 79 20.94 -24.50 -4.62
N SER A 80 22.05 -24.06 -5.23
CA SER A 80 22.13 -23.68 -6.64
C SER A 80 21.95 -24.92 -7.56
N ASN A 81 21.04 -25.83 -7.24
CA ASN A 81 20.38 -26.56 -8.30
C ASN A 81 19.49 -25.51 -8.96
N VAL A 82 20.07 -24.84 -9.96
CA VAL A 82 19.37 -24.13 -11.01
C VAL A 82 18.51 -25.17 -11.73
N THR A 83 17.49 -25.70 -11.06
CA THR A 83 16.41 -26.42 -11.70
C THR A 83 15.53 -25.35 -12.31
N ASP A 84 15.98 -24.81 -13.46
CA ASP A 84 15.29 -24.13 -14.58
C ASP A 84 14.05 -23.22 -14.35
N ALA A 85 13.57 -23.06 -13.13
CA ALA A 85 12.63 -22.04 -12.72
C ALA A 85 13.46 -20.90 -12.15
N GLU A 86 14.20 -20.20 -13.02
CA GLU A 86 14.55 -18.81 -12.72
C GLU A 86 13.25 -18.13 -12.29
N ASP A 87 13.26 -17.47 -11.11
CA ASP A 87 12.16 -16.61 -10.71
C ASP A 87 11.83 -15.73 -11.92
N PRO A 88 10.56 -15.72 -12.37
CA PRO A 88 10.21 -15.00 -13.59
C PRO A 88 10.69 -13.55 -13.48
N PRO A 89 11.19 -12.98 -14.59
CA PRO A 89 11.70 -11.62 -14.54
C PRO A 89 10.63 -10.69 -14.00
N LYS A 90 10.96 -9.95 -12.94
CA LYS A 90 10.06 -8.98 -12.30
C LYS A 90 9.51 -7.93 -13.28
N TRP A 91 10.24 -7.68 -14.36
CA TRP A 91 9.82 -6.84 -15.48
C TRP A 91 9.23 -7.68 -16.61
N ASP A 92 8.03 -8.19 -16.42
CA ASP A 92 7.20 -8.62 -17.54
C ASP A 92 6.33 -7.45 -18.05
N TYR A 93 5.55 -7.67 -19.10
CA TYR A 93 4.69 -6.62 -19.66
C TYR A 93 3.59 -6.18 -18.68
N TYR A 94 2.99 -7.10 -17.92
CA TYR A 94 1.93 -6.81 -16.97
C TYR A 94 2.43 -5.91 -15.84
N HIS A 95 3.53 -6.31 -15.19
CA HIS A 95 4.21 -5.56 -14.14
C HIS A 95 4.74 -4.22 -14.66
N SER A 96 5.16 -4.14 -15.93
CA SER A 96 5.55 -2.88 -16.56
C SER A 96 4.36 -1.92 -16.74
N VAL A 97 3.21 -2.43 -17.18
CA VAL A 97 1.96 -1.65 -17.29
C VAL A 97 1.50 -1.19 -15.91
N PHE A 98 1.51 -2.10 -14.93
CA PHE A 98 1.18 -1.78 -13.55
C PHE A 98 2.10 -0.69 -13.00
N PHE A 99 3.42 -0.82 -13.19
CA PHE A 99 4.39 0.20 -12.81
C PHE A 99 4.06 1.57 -13.38
N VAL A 100 3.82 1.69 -14.69
CA VAL A 100 3.50 3.00 -15.28
C VAL A 100 2.16 3.57 -14.79
N ILE A 101 1.17 2.72 -14.47
CA ILE A 101 -0.06 3.14 -13.80
C ILE A 101 0.25 3.71 -12.42
N THR A 102 1.09 3.04 -11.60
CA THR A 102 1.46 3.55 -10.27
C THR A 102 2.22 4.87 -10.31
N VAL A 103 3.01 5.12 -11.37
CA VAL A 103 3.71 6.39 -11.60
C VAL A 103 2.71 7.50 -11.92
N VAL A 104 1.80 7.25 -12.86
CA VAL A 104 0.81 8.23 -13.35
C VAL A 104 -0.24 8.57 -12.28
N THR A 105 -0.62 7.59 -11.47
CA THR A 105 -1.54 7.75 -10.34
C THR A 105 -0.87 8.29 -9.08
N THR A 106 0.46 8.46 -9.10
CA THR A 106 1.28 8.89 -7.96
C THR A 106 1.14 8.02 -6.71
N VAL A 107 0.73 6.75 -6.88
CA VAL A 107 0.70 5.77 -5.78
C VAL A 107 2.11 5.31 -5.45
N GLY A 108 2.87 4.88 -6.48
CA GLY A 108 4.30 4.61 -6.37
C GLY A 108 4.74 3.66 -5.26
N TYR A 109 4.23 2.41 -5.25
CA TYR A 109 4.55 1.39 -4.22
C TYR A 109 6.05 1.15 -3.98
N GLY A 110 6.90 1.40 -4.98
CA GLY A 110 8.35 1.22 -4.83
C GLY A 110 8.84 -0.23 -4.84
N ASN A 111 7.95 -1.22 -4.97
CA ASN A 111 8.30 -2.63 -5.18
C ASN A 111 9.02 -2.86 -6.52
N LEU A 112 8.76 -2.00 -7.52
CA LEU A 112 9.43 -1.99 -8.82
C LEU A 112 9.85 -0.54 -9.17
N ALA A 113 11.11 -0.36 -9.58
CA ALA A 113 11.67 0.95 -9.93
C ALA A 113 12.77 0.84 -11.00
N PRO A 114 12.90 1.84 -11.91
CA PRO A 114 13.91 1.81 -12.96
C PRO A 114 15.33 1.91 -12.37
N THR A 115 16.14 0.90 -12.65
CA THR A 115 17.54 0.83 -12.22
C THR A 115 18.49 1.48 -13.22
N THR A 116 18.14 1.49 -14.51
CA THR A 116 18.97 2.05 -15.58
C THR A 116 18.85 3.57 -15.66
N SER A 117 19.94 4.25 -16.03
CA SER A 117 19.95 5.71 -16.23
C SER A 117 18.93 6.15 -17.28
N MET A 118 18.82 5.40 -18.38
CA MET A 118 17.84 5.65 -19.44
C MET A 118 16.39 5.50 -18.93
N GLY A 119 16.11 4.44 -18.16
CA GLY A 119 14.78 4.22 -17.59
C GLY A 119 14.38 5.31 -16.60
N ARG A 120 15.31 5.81 -15.78
CA ARG A 120 15.09 6.93 -14.86
C ARG A 120 14.77 8.23 -15.60
N ILE A 121 15.55 8.56 -16.64
CA ILE A 121 15.30 9.75 -17.48
C ILE A 121 13.94 9.65 -18.16
N PHE A 122 13.62 8.50 -18.76
CA PHE A 122 12.32 8.28 -19.40
C PHE A 122 11.17 8.44 -18.41
N MET A 123 11.29 7.87 -17.20
CA MET A 123 10.28 7.98 -16.15
C MET A 123 9.99 9.43 -15.77
N ILE A 124 11.01 10.31 -15.70
CA ILE A 124 10.82 11.74 -15.40
C ILE A 124 9.93 12.41 -16.45
N PHE A 125 10.23 12.23 -17.74
CA PHE A 125 9.42 12.83 -18.82
C PHE A 125 8.03 12.20 -18.92
N TYR A 126 7.93 10.90 -18.70
CA TYR A 126 6.67 10.17 -18.68
C TYR A 126 5.75 10.69 -17.57
N ALA A 127 6.27 10.86 -16.35
CA ALA A 127 5.51 11.39 -15.21
C ALA A 127 5.08 12.86 -15.41
N LEU A 128 5.94 13.68 -16.02
CA LEU A 128 5.65 15.10 -16.28
C LEU A 128 4.37 15.30 -17.12
N ILE A 129 4.11 14.39 -18.07
CA ILE A 129 2.91 14.43 -18.93
C ILE A 129 1.78 13.58 -18.31
N GLY A 130 2.12 12.40 -17.81
CA GLY A 130 1.15 11.42 -17.32
C GLY A 130 0.37 11.91 -16.10
N VAL A 131 1.04 12.50 -15.10
CA VAL A 131 0.39 12.95 -13.85
C VAL A 131 -0.66 14.04 -14.11
N PRO A 132 -0.40 15.10 -14.90
CA PRO A 132 -1.45 16.06 -15.27
C PRO A 132 -2.62 15.43 -16.03
N VAL A 133 -2.35 14.55 -16.99
CA VAL A 133 -3.41 13.86 -17.76
C VAL A 133 -4.31 13.03 -16.83
N ASN A 134 -3.70 12.26 -15.91
CA ASN A 134 -4.45 11.50 -14.93
C ASN A 134 -5.24 12.39 -13.96
N THR A 135 -4.70 13.54 -13.57
CA THR A 135 -5.42 14.51 -12.73
C THR A 135 -6.68 15.02 -13.44
N ILE A 136 -6.61 15.32 -14.73
CA ILE A 136 -7.79 15.73 -15.53
C ILE A 136 -8.82 14.60 -15.57
N VAL A 137 -8.38 13.36 -15.80
CA VAL A 137 -9.26 12.18 -15.79
C VAL A 137 -9.92 12.01 -14.43
N MET A 138 -9.17 12.13 -13.33
CA MET A 138 -9.72 12.01 -11.97
C MET A 138 -10.74 13.11 -11.64
N VAL A 139 -10.51 14.35 -12.07
CA VAL A 139 -11.48 15.45 -11.88
C VAL A 139 -12.79 15.14 -12.64
N THR A 140 -12.69 14.70 -13.90
CA THR A 140 -13.86 14.37 -14.71
C THR A 140 -14.63 13.15 -14.20
N LEU A 141 -13.91 12.12 -13.72
CA LEU A 141 -14.50 10.96 -13.04
C LEU A 141 -15.19 11.38 -11.73
N GLY A 142 -14.54 12.23 -10.92
CA GLY A 142 -15.13 12.77 -9.69
C GLY A 142 -16.45 13.50 -9.94
N ASP A 143 -16.49 14.34 -10.98
CA ASP A 143 -17.72 15.03 -11.42
C ASP A 143 -18.81 14.05 -11.89
N PHE A 144 -18.42 13.01 -12.63
CA PHE A 144 -19.35 11.98 -13.10
C PHE A 144 -19.98 11.21 -11.93
N PHE A 145 -19.17 10.74 -10.98
CA PHE A 145 -19.66 10.03 -9.81
C PHE A 145 -20.47 10.95 -8.91
N GLY A 146 -20.03 12.20 -8.68
CA GLY A 146 -20.77 13.19 -7.92
C GLY A 146 -22.18 13.45 -8.50
N LYS A 147 -22.29 13.68 -9.81
CA LYS A 147 -23.60 13.83 -10.49
C LYS A 147 -24.45 12.56 -10.41
N SER A 148 -23.81 11.39 -10.51
CA SER A 148 -24.50 10.08 -10.43
C SER A 148 -25.08 9.84 -9.03
N PHE A 149 -24.31 10.07 -7.97
CA PHE A 149 -24.77 9.97 -6.59
C PHE A 149 -25.87 10.99 -6.28
N VAL A 150 -25.74 12.24 -6.74
CA VAL A 150 -26.78 13.27 -6.57
C VAL A 150 -28.07 12.90 -7.32
N LYS A 151 -27.97 12.32 -8.51
CA LYS A 151 -29.13 11.85 -9.29
C LYS A 151 -29.81 10.67 -8.58
N LEU A 152 -29.03 9.71 -8.09
CA LEU A 152 -29.51 8.57 -7.32
C LEU A 152 -30.21 9.02 -6.04
N TYR A 153 -29.58 9.91 -5.28
CA TYR A 153 -30.16 10.50 -4.07
C TYR A 153 -31.45 11.26 -4.37
N ARG A 154 -31.45 12.12 -5.41
CA ARG A 154 -32.67 12.84 -5.81
C ARG A 154 -33.79 11.86 -6.10
N ARG A 155 -33.56 10.82 -6.92
CA ARG A 155 -34.55 9.77 -7.21
C ARG A 155 -35.07 9.09 -5.94
N TRP A 156 -34.19 8.72 -5.02
CA TRP A 156 -34.56 8.13 -3.72
C TRP A 156 -35.41 9.09 -2.87
N LYS A 157 -35.05 10.38 -2.86
CA LYS A 157 -35.78 11.41 -2.11
C LYS A 157 -37.16 11.72 -2.72
N THR A 158 -37.27 11.84 -4.05
CA THR A 158 -38.57 12.01 -4.71
C THR A 158 -39.47 10.79 -4.54
N ALA A 159 -38.89 9.59 -4.45
CA ALA A 159 -39.64 8.36 -4.18
C ALA A 159 -40.17 8.24 -2.73
N LYS A 160 -39.62 9.00 -1.75
CA LYS A 160 -39.95 8.84 -0.32
C LYS A 160 -40.65 10.04 0.34
N MET A 161 -40.71 11.21 -0.33
CA MET A 161 -41.47 12.46 0.01
C MET A 161 -41.31 13.14 1.39
N ALA A 162 -41.43 14.48 1.36
CA ALA A 162 -41.82 15.44 2.41
C ALA A 162 -41.21 15.37 3.83
N TYR A 163 -40.06 16.04 4.06
CA TYR A 163 -39.77 16.69 5.35
C TYR A 163 -38.66 17.75 5.21
N ASP A 164 -38.88 18.95 5.75
CA ASP A 164 -38.02 20.13 5.63
C ASP A 164 -37.38 20.47 6.99
N THR A 165 -36.03 20.49 7.03
CA THR A 165 -35.21 21.02 8.15
C THR A 165 -33.83 21.43 7.63
N THR A 166 -33.65 22.71 7.32
CA THR A 166 -32.62 23.24 6.41
C THR A 166 -31.15 23.09 6.88
N LYS A 167 -30.86 22.98 8.19
CA LYS A 167 -29.48 22.84 8.71
C LYS A 167 -29.04 21.40 9.02
N LEU A 168 -29.91 20.59 9.64
CA LEU A 168 -29.68 19.15 9.82
C LEU A 168 -29.56 18.43 8.45
N ASN A 169 -30.26 18.94 7.44
CA ASN A 169 -30.19 18.43 6.07
C ASN A 169 -28.81 18.53 5.43
N LEU A 170 -27.95 19.49 5.80
CA LEU A 170 -26.66 19.68 5.12
C LEU A 170 -25.61 18.67 5.60
N ILE A 171 -25.51 18.46 6.92
CA ILE A 171 -24.67 17.41 7.51
C ILE A 171 -25.18 16.04 7.09
N ALA A 172 -26.49 15.81 7.15
CA ALA A 172 -27.09 14.56 6.69
C ALA A 172 -26.82 14.29 5.21
N GLN A 173 -26.82 15.32 4.35
CA GLN A 173 -26.44 15.19 2.94
C GLN A 173 -24.96 14.86 2.76
N ILE A 174 -24.06 15.53 3.49
CA ILE A 174 -22.62 15.23 3.42
C ILE A 174 -22.36 13.77 3.82
N VAL A 175 -22.92 13.32 4.95
CA VAL A 175 -22.79 11.93 5.41
C VAL A 175 -23.40 10.97 4.40
N LEU A 176 -24.57 11.29 3.85
CA LEU A 176 -25.25 10.45 2.87
C LEU A 176 -24.52 10.36 1.53
N TYR A 177 -23.71 11.36 1.14
CA TYR A 177 -22.88 11.28 -0.06
C TYR A 177 -21.51 10.63 0.21
N LEU A 178 -20.91 10.89 1.37
CA LEU A 178 -19.59 10.40 1.74
C LEU A 178 -19.62 8.88 2.03
N VAL A 179 -20.58 8.41 2.82
CA VAL A 179 -20.63 7.01 3.29
C VAL A 179 -20.78 6.01 2.14
N PRO A 180 -21.72 6.18 1.18
CA PRO A 180 -21.82 5.25 0.05
C PRO A 180 -20.60 5.29 -0.85
N GLY A 181 -19.94 6.45 -1.00
CA GLY A 181 -18.70 6.57 -1.74
C GLY A 181 -17.58 5.76 -1.11
N ILE A 182 -17.39 5.89 0.21
CA ILE A 182 -16.41 5.10 0.96
C ILE A 182 -16.71 3.60 0.85
N ILE A 183 -17.97 3.19 1.00
CA ILE A 183 -18.37 1.77 0.87
C ILE A 183 -18.07 1.25 -0.54
N PHE A 184 -18.46 2.00 -1.57
CA PHE A 184 -18.32 1.58 -2.96
C PHE A 184 -16.87 1.55 -3.44
N PHE A 185 -16.03 2.50 -3.01
CA PHE A 185 -14.65 2.60 -3.49
C PHE A 185 -13.65 1.84 -2.63
N ILE A 186 -13.91 1.59 -1.33
CA ILE A 186 -12.96 0.92 -0.44
C ILE A 186 -13.46 -0.49 -0.08
N PHE A 187 -14.63 -0.59 0.54
CA PHE A 187 -15.09 -1.85 1.13
C PHE A 187 -15.52 -2.91 0.11
N LEU A 188 -16.13 -2.49 -1.01
CA LEU A 188 -16.55 -3.41 -2.07
C LEU A 188 -15.35 -3.98 -2.86
N PRO A 189 -14.39 -3.17 -3.34
CA PRO A 189 -13.18 -3.70 -3.98
C PRO A 189 -12.33 -4.56 -3.06
N ALA A 190 -12.31 -4.27 -1.75
CA ALA A 190 -11.60 -5.10 -0.78
C ALA A 190 -12.10 -6.55 -0.74
N VAL A 191 -13.39 -6.81 -1.00
CA VAL A 191 -13.90 -8.20 -1.12
C VAL A 191 -13.28 -8.90 -2.32
N ILE A 192 -13.14 -8.19 -3.45
CA ILE A 192 -12.53 -8.74 -4.66
C ILE A 192 -11.05 -9.03 -4.38
N ILE A 193 -10.31 -8.07 -3.82
CA ILE A 193 -8.90 -8.24 -3.47
C ILE A 193 -8.69 -9.41 -2.52
N MET A 194 -9.53 -9.53 -1.48
CA MET A 194 -9.49 -10.66 -0.53
C MET A 194 -9.59 -12.01 -1.25
N VAL A 195 -10.51 -12.14 -2.21
CA VAL A 195 -10.72 -13.40 -2.94
C VAL A 195 -9.60 -13.69 -3.92
N PHE A 196 -9.10 -12.69 -4.64
CA PHE A 196 -8.05 -12.87 -5.65
C PHE A 196 -6.67 -13.10 -5.04
N GLU A 197 -6.33 -12.36 -3.98
CA GLU A 197 -5.00 -12.41 -3.35
C GLU A 197 -4.95 -13.40 -2.17
N GLY A 198 -6.10 -13.93 -1.73
CA GLY A 198 -6.18 -14.80 -0.55
C GLY A 198 -5.85 -14.10 0.77
N TRP A 199 -5.89 -12.76 0.80
CA TRP A 199 -5.59 -11.96 1.97
C TRP A 199 -6.75 -11.94 2.97
N ASP A 200 -6.46 -11.63 4.24
CA ASP A 200 -7.51 -11.31 5.21
C ASP A 200 -8.28 -10.04 4.78
N TYR A 201 -9.56 -9.96 5.12
CA TYR A 201 -10.40 -8.82 4.73
C TYR A 201 -9.89 -7.49 5.28
N VAL A 202 -9.38 -7.45 6.51
CA VAL A 202 -8.83 -6.21 7.10
C VAL A 202 -7.62 -5.75 6.31
N LEU A 203 -6.77 -6.69 5.90
CA LEU A 203 -5.61 -6.41 5.06
C LEU A 203 -6.01 -5.92 3.66
N ALA A 204 -7.03 -6.53 3.05
CA ALA A 204 -7.55 -6.09 1.76
C ALA A 204 -8.16 -4.67 1.81
N VAL A 205 -8.86 -4.33 2.90
CA VAL A 205 -9.36 -2.96 3.14
C VAL A 205 -8.21 -1.98 3.36
N TYR A 206 -7.19 -2.36 4.14
CA TYR A 206 -5.98 -1.56 4.34
C TYR A 206 -5.29 -1.27 3.01
N TYR A 207 -5.05 -2.30 2.20
CA TYR A 207 -4.47 -2.15 0.87
C TYR A 207 -5.32 -1.21 0.00
N ALA A 208 -6.62 -1.46 -0.14
CA ALA A 208 -7.50 -0.60 -0.94
C ALA A 208 -7.46 0.87 -0.50
N PHE A 209 -7.45 1.13 0.81
CA PHE A 209 -7.34 2.48 1.36
C PHE A 209 -5.99 3.12 1.03
N VAL A 210 -4.87 2.44 1.30
CA VAL A 210 -3.50 2.92 1.04
C VAL A 210 -3.28 3.20 -0.45
N THR A 211 -3.84 2.38 -1.33
CA THR A 211 -3.78 2.56 -2.79
C THR A 211 -4.60 3.75 -3.25
N ILE A 212 -5.89 3.83 -2.89
CA ILE A 212 -6.80 4.87 -3.39
C ILE A 212 -6.44 6.25 -2.85
N THR A 213 -5.91 6.32 -1.62
CA THR A 213 -5.41 7.58 -1.03
C THR A 213 -4.02 7.96 -1.51
N THR A 214 -3.44 7.17 -2.43
CA THR A 214 -2.10 7.37 -3.01
C THR A 214 -0.99 7.48 -1.95
N ILE A 215 -1.15 6.79 -0.81
CA ILE A 215 -0.10 6.64 0.20
C ILE A 215 0.96 5.66 -0.30
N GLY A 216 0.51 4.52 -0.84
CA GLY A 216 1.35 3.57 -1.56
C GLY A 216 2.57 3.03 -0.80
N PHE A 217 2.40 2.51 0.41
CA PHE A 217 3.52 1.96 1.20
C PHE A 217 4.28 0.83 0.49
N GLY A 218 3.59 0.02 -0.32
CA GLY A 218 4.19 -1.09 -1.08
C GLY A 218 4.58 -2.30 -0.22
N ASP A 219 4.14 -2.32 1.03
CA ASP A 219 4.17 -3.48 1.93
C ASP A 219 3.28 -4.63 1.44
N TYR A 220 2.19 -4.28 0.73
CA TYR A 220 1.35 -5.21 -0.01
C TYR A 220 1.09 -4.67 -1.43
N VAL A 221 1.15 -5.54 -2.42
CA VAL A 221 0.89 -5.22 -3.83
C VAL A 221 0.08 -6.36 -4.43
N ALA A 222 -1.06 -6.05 -5.06
CA ALA A 222 -1.89 -7.06 -5.70
C ALA A 222 -1.21 -7.61 -6.96
N GLY A 223 -1.30 -8.91 -7.20
CA GLY A 223 -0.74 -9.57 -8.37
C GLY A 223 0.76 -9.88 -8.31
N THR A 224 1.35 -9.90 -7.11
CA THR A 224 2.73 -10.35 -6.84
C THR A 224 2.74 -11.63 -6.02
#